data_AF-A0A7J7TSZ8-F1
#
_entry.id   AF-A0A7J7TSZ8-F1
#
_cell.length_a   1.000
_cell.length_b   1.000
_cell.length_c   1.000
_cell.angle_alpha   90.00
_cell.angle_beta   90.00
_cell.angle_gamma   90.00
#
_symmetry.space_group_name_H-M   'P 1'
#
loop_
_entity.id
_entity.type
_entity.pdbx_description
1 polymer ?
#
loop_
_entity_poly.entity_id
_entity_poly.type
_entity_poly.pdbx_seq_one_letter_code
_entity_poly.pdbx_strand_id
1 'polypeptide(L)'
;MSSQNSNVGKLKTLSGALDIMVRTKHAFQLIRKELVEELGQPKSEEPTPVADAAPGLNREEVLKLLSIFESRLAFLLLQSIKLLSPAKKKTNNNVEEDVALKTNKHIYSQLLRATANKNTSLPERIDVLVHLLDQLAQGSSVQ
;
A
#
# COMPACT_ATOMS: atom_id res chain seq x y z
N MET A 1 -33.17 -10.25 16.03
CA MET A 1 -31.84 -9.64 15.82
C MET A 1 -31.55 -9.66 14.32
N SER A 2 -31.59 -8.50 13.66
CA SER A 2 -31.33 -8.41 12.23
C SER A 2 -29.84 -8.67 11.96
N SER A 3 -29.54 -9.83 11.40
CA SER A 3 -28.20 -10.20 10.95
C SER A 3 -27.68 -9.16 9.94
N GLN A 4 -26.81 -8.26 10.38
CA GLN A 4 -26.08 -7.31 9.54
C GLN A 4 -24.96 -8.01 8.73
N ASN A 5 -25.27 -9.12 8.04
CA ASN A 5 -24.37 -9.72 7.05
C ASN A 5 -24.66 -9.11 5.67
N SER A 6 -24.60 -7.79 5.55
CA SER A 6 -24.78 -7.12 4.26
C SER A 6 -23.42 -6.81 3.64
N ASN A 7 -23.32 -6.95 2.30
CA ASN A 7 -22.12 -6.57 1.56
C ASN A 7 -21.77 -5.09 1.78
N VAL A 8 -22.78 -4.25 2.00
CA VAL A 8 -22.63 -2.82 2.31
C VAL A 8 -21.81 -2.60 3.60
N GLY A 9 -22.11 -3.34 4.68
CA GLY A 9 -21.35 -3.22 5.93
C GLY A 9 -19.89 -3.62 5.76
N LYS A 10 -19.63 -4.72 5.04
CA LYS A 10 -18.27 -5.20 4.75
C LYS A 10 -17.49 -4.23 3.86
N LEU A 11 -18.14 -3.63 2.86
CA LEU A 11 -17.53 -2.62 1.99
C LEU A 11 -17.13 -1.39 2.79
N LYS A 12 -17.96 -0.90 3.72
CA LYS A 12 -17.61 0.22 4.59
C LYS A 12 -16.38 -0.09 5.46
N THR A 13 -16.33 -1.27 6.07
CA THR A 13 -15.16 -1.69 6.87
C THR A 13 -13.90 -1.80 6.00
N LEU A 14 -13.99 -2.37 4.80
CA LEU A 14 -12.85 -2.46 3.88
C LEU A 14 -12.40 -1.09 3.39
N SER A 15 -13.33 -0.19 3.07
CA SER A 15 -13.03 1.19 2.70
C SER A 15 -12.25 1.88 3.82
N GLY A 16 -12.74 1.81 5.06
CA GLY A 16 -12.04 2.39 6.21
C GLY A 16 -10.66 1.78 6.45
N ALA A 17 -10.48 0.48 6.20
CA ALA A 17 -9.17 -0.16 6.29
C ALA A 17 -8.21 0.34 5.19
N LEU A 18 -8.69 0.52 3.95
CA LEU A 18 -7.90 1.10 2.87
C LEU A 18 -7.55 2.57 3.15
N ASP A 19 -8.46 3.36 3.71
CA ASP A 19 -8.20 4.73 4.12
C ASP A 19 -7.11 4.82 5.20
N ILE A 20 -7.09 3.88 6.15
CA ILE A 20 -6.01 3.77 7.13
C ILE A 20 -4.68 3.47 6.43
N MET A 21 -4.65 2.57 5.44
CA MET A 21 -3.43 2.29 4.67
C MET A 21 -2.96 3.51 3.87
N VAL A 22 -3.87 4.29 3.29
CA VAL A 22 -3.52 5.53 2.58
C VAL A 22 -2.85 6.55 3.52
N ARG A 23 -3.31 6.65 4.78
CA ARG A 23 -2.73 7.57 5.77
C ARG A 23 -1.27 7.23 6.13
N THR A 24 -0.80 6.01 5.89
CA THR A 24 0.61 5.65 6.14
C THR A 24 1.56 6.10 5.03
N LYS A 25 1.05 6.64 3.91
CA LYS A 25 1.86 7.12 2.78
C LYS A 25 3.05 7.99 3.22
N HIS A 26 2.82 8.95 4.11
CA HIS A 26 3.87 9.88 4.55
C HIS A 26 5.01 9.16 5.30
N ALA A 27 4.71 8.08 6.02
CA ALA A 27 5.75 7.28 6.68
C ALA A 27 6.67 6.61 5.64
N PHE A 28 6.10 6.06 4.56
CA PHE A 28 6.88 5.49 3.47
C PHE A 28 7.72 6.53 2.71
N GLN A 29 7.21 7.76 2.57
CA GLN A 29 7.98 8.87 1.98
C GLN A 29 9.20 9.24 2.84
N LEU A 30 9.05 9.25 4.17
CA LEU A 30 10.16 9.47 5.10
C LEU A 30 11.20 8.34 5.03
N ILE A 31 10.75 7.09 5.07
CA ILE A 31 11.63 5.90 4.93
C ILE A 31 12.40 5.96 3.60
N ARG A 32 11.73 6.33 2.50
CA ARG A 32 12.39 6.49 1.20
C ARG A 32 13.49 7.55 1.25
N LYS A 33 13.19 8.71 1.84
CA LYS A 33 14.15 9.82 1.95
C LYS A 33 15.40 9.37 2.73
N GLU A 34 15.20 8.72 3.87
CA GLU A 34 16.28 8.20 4.70
C GLU A 34 17.12 7.13 3.97
N LEU A 35 16.46 6.20 3.25
CA LEU A 35 17.16 5.20 2.42
C LEU A 35 18.07 5.82 1.34
N VAL A 36 17.62 6.91 0.72
CA VAL A 36 18.39 7.61 -0.33
C VAL A 36 19.54 8.40 0.27
N GLU A 37 19.31 9.06 1.42
CA GLU A 37 20.35 9.79 2.15
C GLU A 37 21.47 8.85 2.62
N GLU A 38 21.14 7.66 3.14
CA GLU A 38 22.13 6.63 3.48
C GLU A 38 22.95 6.13 2.28
N LEU A 39 22.34 6.03 1.09
CA LEU A 39 23.03 5.59 -0.12
C LEU A 39 24.02 6.64 -0.65
N GLY A 40 23.77 7.92 -0.37
CA GLY A 40 24.60 9.04 -0.79
C GLY A 40 25.78 9.33 0.13
N GLN A 41 25.81 8.76 1.34
CA GLN A 41 26.87 9.00 2.30
C GLN A 41 28.07 8.08 2.03
N PRO A 42 29.29 8.61 1.78
CA PRO A 42 30.46 7.77 1.64
C PRO A 42 30.70 7.04 2.97
N LYS A 43 30.80 5.70 2.92
CA LYS A 43 31.32 4.91 4.05
C LYS A 43 32.77 5.35 4.25
N SER A 44 33.00 6.26 5.19
CA SER A 44 34.34 6.68 5.57
C SER A 44 35.04 5.46 6.18
N GLU A 45 35.93 4.84 5.42
CA GLU A 45 36.85 3.82 5.89
C GLU A 45 37.92 4.49 6.76
N GLU A 46 37.57 4.86 8.00
CA GLU A 46 38.58 5.25 8.99
C GLU A 46 38.23 4.61 10.34
N PRO A 47 39.18 3.89 10.98
CA PRO A 47 38.91 3.20 12.24
C PRO A 47 39.05 4.21 13.39
N THR A 48 38.03 5.04 13.60
CA THR A 48 37.93 5.89 14.79
C THR A 48 36.90 5.31 15.77
N PRO A 49 37.30 4.93 17.00
CA PRO A 49 36.38 4.41 18.00
C PRO A 49 35.82 5.58 18.80
N VAL A 50 34.70 6.16 18.39
CA VAL A 50 33.93 7.04 19.29
C VAL A 50 32.44 6.98 19.00
N ALA A 51 31.74 6.44 20.00
CA ALA A 51 30.35 6.58 20.38
C ALA A 51 29.42 7.41 19.46
N ASP A 52 28.26 6.79 19.19
CA ASP A 52 26.99 7.43 18.83
C ASP A 52 26.73 7.72 17.34
N ALA A 53 27.12 6.79 16.46
CA ALA A 53 26.44 6.67 15.17
C ALA A 53 24.98 6.29 15.44
N ALA A 54 24.05 7.24 15.25
CA ALA A 54 22.62 6.96 15.28
C ALA A 54 22.35 5.68 14.48
N PRO A 55 21.58 4.72 15.02
CA PRO A 55 21.40 3.44 14.35
C PRO A 55 20.75 3.72 13.01
N GLY A 56 21.51 3.53 11.92
CA GLY A 56 21.02 3.67 10.56
C GLY A 56 19.78 2.80 10.34
N LEU A 57 18.98 3.17 9.36
CA LEU A 57 17.74 2.52 9.01
C LEU A 57 18.00 1.04 8.69
N ASN A 58 17.43 0.14 9.50
CA ASN A 58 17.60 -1.29 9.27
C ASN A 58 16.85 -1.75 8.01
N ARG A 59 17.59 -1.92 6.91
CA ARG A 59 17.06 -2.31 5.59
C ARG A 59 16.30 -3.63 5.59
N GLU A 60 16.71 -4.59 6.43
CA GLU A 60 16.03 -5.88 6.52
C GLU A 60 14.65 -5.72 7.16
N GLU A 61 14.55 -4.94 8.24
CA GLU A 61 13.27 -4.65 8.89
C GLU A 61 12.35 -3.81 7.99
N VAL A 62 12.90 -2.86 7.23
CA VAL A 62 12.14 -2.10 6.25
C VAL A 62 11.61 -3.00 5.14
N LEU A 63 12.41 -3.94 4.65
CA LEU A 63 11.99 -4.92 3.65
C LEU A 63 10.87 -5.83 4.20
N LYS A 64 10.97 -6.28 5.46
CA LYS A 64 9.93 -7.06 6.14
C LYS A 64 8.64 -6.27 6.27
N LEU A 65 8.72 -5.04 6.79
CA LEU A 65 7.59 -4.12 6.94
C LEU A 65 6.90 -3.89 5.60
N LEU A 66 7.67 -3.60 4.55
CA LEU A 66 7.16 -3.38 3.20
C LEU A 66 6.43 -4.63 2.68
N SER A 67 7.02 -5.80 2.84
CA SER A 67 6.43 -7.07 2.39
C SER A 67 5.12 -7.41 3.13
N ILE A 68 5.05 -7.11 4.44
CA ILE A 68 3.82 -7.25 5.23
C ILE A 68 2.75 -6.28 4.73
N PHE A 69 3.12 -5.01 4.52
CA PHE A 69 2.20 -3.98 4.05
C PHE A 69 1.63 -4.31 2.68
N GLU A 70 2.48 -4.66 1.71
CA GLU A 70 2.06 -5.09 0.37
C GLU A 70 1.10 -6.28 0.43
N SER A 71 1.39 -7.28 1.27
CA SER A 71 0.54 -8.46 1.45
C SER A 71 -0.84 -8.09 2.01
N ARG A 72 -0.89 -7.18 2.99
CA ARG A 72 -2.15 -6.70 3.57
C ARG A 72 -2.95 -5.84 2.60
N LEU A 73 -2.27 -4.98 1.85
CA LEU A 73 -2.89 -4.15 0.82
C LEU A 73 -3.52 -5.02 -0.28
N ALA A 74 -2.75 -6.00 -0.78
CA ALA A 74 -3.22 -6.95 -1.79
C ALA A 74 -4.46 -7.71 -1.29
N PHE A 75 -4.44 -8.16 -0.03
CA PHE A 75 -5.58 -8.84 0.56
C PHE A 75 -6.82 -7.94 0.63
N LEU A 76 -6.70 -6.72 1.16
CA LEU A 76 -7.84 -5.79 1.27
C LEU A 76 -8.41 -5.42 -0.10
N LEU A 77 -7.56 -5.13 -1.08
CA LEU A 77 -7.96 -4.88 -2.46
C LEU A 77 -8.72 -6.07 -3.04
N LEU A 78 -8.20 -7.29 -2.87
CA LEU A 78 -8.87 -8.49 -3.36
C LEU A 78 -10.24 -8.71 -2.71
N GLN A 79 -10.37 -8.47 -1.40
CA GLN A 79 -11.66 -8.55 -0.72
C GLN A 79 -12.64 -7.48 -1.24
N SER A 80 -12.16 -6.25 -1.44
CA SER A 80 -12.97 -5.15 -1.97
C SER A 80 -13.47 -5.48 -3.39
N ILE A 81 -12.58 -5.94 -4.27
CA ILE A 81 -12.91 -6.38 -5.64
C ILE A 81 -13.95 -7.50 -5.61
N LYS A 82 -13.81 -8.49 -4.72
CA LYS A 82 -14.76 -9.61 -4.62
C LYS A 82 -16.16 -9.15 -4.21
N LEU A 83 -16.27 -8.17 -3.32
CA LEU A 83 -17.56 -7.64 -2.88
C LEU A 83 -18.20 -6.69 -3.88
N LEU A 84 -17.40 -5.89 -4.58
CA LEU A 84 -17.85 -5.00 -5.66
C LEU A 84 -18.14 -5.76 -6.96
N SER A 85 -17.60 -6.97 -7.14
CA SER A 85 -17.87 -7.78 -8.33
C SER A 85 -19.32 -8.29 -8.29
N PRO A 86 -20.07 -8.20 -9.41
CA PRO A 86 -21.46 -8.60 -9.44
C PRO A 86 -21.61 -10.13 -9.35
N ALA A 87 -21.67 -10.67 -8.13
CA ALA A 87 -22.02 -12.05 -7.86
C ALA A 87 -23.54 -12.21 -7.90
N LYS A 88 -24.13 -12.23 -9.10
CA LYS A 88 -25.56 -12.54 -9.36
C LYS A 88 -26.61 -11.74 -8.57
N LYS A 89 -26.87 -10.47 -8.91
CA LYS A 89 -28.24 -9.90 -8.89
C LYS A 89 -28.31 -8.47 -9.43
N LYS A 90 -29.32 -8.27 -10.29
CA LYS A 90 -30.02 -7.05 -10.72
C LYS A 90 -29.14 -5.82 -10.94
N THR A 91 -28.94 -5.49 -12.22
CA THR A 91 -28.45 -4.22 -12.76
C THR A 91 -28.81 -3.05 -11.87
N ASN A 92 -27.92 -2.70 -10.95
CA ASN A 92 -27.91 -1.39 -10.33
C ASN A 92 -26.67 -0.73 -10.88
N ASN A 93 -26.86 0.25 -11.77
CA ASN A 93 -25.80 1.03 -12.36
C ASN A 93 -25.27 2.01 -11.30
N ASN A 94 -24.62 1.52 -10.24
CA ASN A 94 -23.89 2.38 -9.34
C ASN A 94 -22.52 2.69 -9.97
N VAL A 95 -22.46 3.81 -10.69
CA VAL A 95 -21.25 4.27 -11.40
C VAL A 95 -20.05 4.39 -10.45
N GLU A 96 -20.29 4.80 -9.21
CA GLU A 96 -19.26 4.94 -8.18
C GLU A 96 -18.65 3.59 -7.78
N GLU A 97 -19.48 2.55 -7.60
CA GLU A 97 -19.01 1.19 -7.33
C GLU A 97 -18.22 0.60 -8.52
N ASP A 98 -18.63 0.90 -9.76
CA ASP A 98 -17.90 0.46 -10.97
C ASP A 98 -16.53 1.16 -11.10
N VAL A 99 -16.47 2.46 -10.80
CA VAL A 99 -15.21 3.21 -10.74
C VAL A 99 -14.30 2.64 -9.65
N ALA A 100 -14.81 2.44 -8.43
CA ALA A 100 -14.06 1.84 -7.34
C ALA A 100 -13.56 0.43 -7.68
N LEU A 101 -14.39 -0.39 -8.35
CA LEU A 101 -14.01 -1.73 -8.79
C LEU A 101 -12.85 -1.69 -9.81
N LYS A 102 -12.93 -0.80 -10.79
CA LYS A 102 -11.88 -0.62 -11.81
C LYS A 102 -10.57 -0.14 -11.19
N THR A 103 -10.64 0.87 -10.33
CA THR A 103 -9.48 1.40 -9.60
C THR A 103 -8.83 0.32 -8.74
N ASN A 104 -9.61 -0.41 -7.94
CA ASN A 104 -9.09 -1.46 -7.07
C ASN A 104 -8.43 -2.59 -7.88
N LYS A 105 -9.02 -3.01 -9.02
CA LYS A 105 -8.42 -3.99 -9.92
C LYS A 105 -7.09 -3.51 -10.50
N HIS A 106 -7.04 -2.25 -10.93
CA HIS A 106 -5.84 -1.65 -11.50
C HIS A 106 -4.69 -1.61 -10.49
N ILE A 107 -4.97 -1.12 -9.28
CA ILE A 107 -4.00 -1.02 -8.18
C ILE A 107 -3.54 -2.41 -7.74
N TYR A 108 -4.47 -3.36 -7.58
CA TYR A 108 -4.15 -4.76 -7.24
C TYR A 108 -3.22 -5.40 -8.27
N SER A 109 -3.50 -5.23 -9.57
CA SER A 109 -2.66 -5.78 -10.63
C SER A 109 -1.25 -5.16 -10.66
N GLN A 110 -1.15 -3.84 -10.45
CA GLN A 110 0.16 -3.17 -10.36
C GLN A 110 0.96 -3.64 -9.16
N LEU A 111 0.31 -3.73 -7.98
CA LEU A 111 0.94 -4.23 -6.77
C LEU A 111 1.52 -5.63 -6.98
N LEU A 112 0.73 -6.58 -7.50
CA LEU A 112 1.19 -7.94 -7.76
C LEU A 112 2.42 -7.98 -8.70
N ARG A 113 2.39 -7.19 -9.78
CA ARG A 113 3.51 -7.12 -10.73
C ARG A 113 4.76 -6.54 -10.08
N ALA A 114 4.62 -5.48 -9.30
CA ALA A 114 5.72 -4.86 -8.57
C ALA A 114 6.34 -5.84 -7.57
N THR A 115 5.50 -6.55 -6.78
CA THR A 115 5.98 -7.52 -5.79
C THR A 115 6.63 -8.76 -6.39
N ALA A 116 6.24 -9.16 -7.61
CA ALA A 116 6.84 -10.29 -8.30
C ALA A 116 8.21 -9.97 -8.92
N ASN A 117 8.52 -8.68 -9.11
CA ASN A 117 9.78 -8.25 -9.70
C ASN A 117 10.91 -8.22 -8.67
N LYS A 118 11.67 -9.32 -8.59
CA LYS A 118 12.81 -9.52 -7.69
C LYS A 118 14.00 -8.59 -7.94
N ASN A 119 14.05 -7.94 -9.11
CA ASN A 119 15.16 -7.06 -9.49
C ASN A 119 14.95 -5.61 -9.03
N THR A 120 13.78 -5.28 -8.48
CA THR A 120 13.44 -3.92 -8.04
C THR A 120 14.16 -3.59 -6.75
N SER A 121 14.85 -2.46 -6.70
CA SER A 121 15.50 -1.99 -5.48
C SER A 121 14.47 -1.60 -4.41
N LEU A 122 14.88 -1.60 -3.13
CA LEU A 122 13.99 -1.24 -2.02
C LEU A 122 13.39 0.18 -2.15
N PRO A 123 14.16 1.23 -2.53
CA PRO A 123 13.59 2.56 -2.75
C PRO A 123 12.55 2.60 -3.88
N GLU A 124 12.81 1.91 -4.99
CA GLU A 124 11.87 1.83 -6.12
C GLU A 124 10.58 1.11 -5.74
N ARG A 125 10.64 0.06 -4.92
CA ARG A 125 9.44 -0.60 -4.40
C ARG A 125 8.60 0.34 -3.54
N ILE A 126 9.26 1.15 -2.70
CA ILE A 126 8.58 2.16 -1.88
C ILE A 126 7.95 3.24 -2.77
N ASP A 127 8.62 3.66 -3.83
CA ASP A 127 8.06 4.61 -4.81
C ASP A 127 6.79 4.10 -5.46
N VAL A 128 6.82 2.84 -5.93
CA VAL A 128 5.62 2.20 -6.46
C VAL A 128 4.51 2.17 -5.41
N LEU A 129 4.82 1.80 -4.17
CA LEU A 129 3.82 1.76 -3.11
C LEU A 129 3.18 3.13 -2.84
N VAL A 130 3.99 4.17 -2.71
CA VAL A 130 3.51 5.55 -2.50
C VAL A 130 2.59 5.97 -3.64
N HIS A 131 2.98 5.67 -4.89
CA HIS A 131 2.15 5.96 -6.06
C HIS A 131 0.80 5.21 -6.04
N LEU A 132 0.78 3.95 -5.61
CA LEU A 132 -0.46 3.18 -5.45
C LEU A 132 -1.36 3.74 -4.35
N LEU A 133 -0.78 4.21 -3.23
CA LEU A 133 -1.54 4.86 -2.16
C LEU A 133 -2.13 6.20 -2.61
N ASP A 134 -1.42 6.96 -3.46
CA ASP A 134 -1.95 8.17 -4.08
C ASP A 134 -3.14 7.89 -5.01
N GLN A 135 -3.06 6.84 -5.83
CA GLN A 135 -4.20 6.40 -6.66
C GLN A 135 -5.40 5.99 -5.81
N LEU A 136 -5.17 5.30 -4.69
CA LEU A 136 -6.25 4.96 -3.74
C LEU A 136 -6.88 6.22 -3.14
N ALA A 137 -6.07 7.18 -2.70
CA ALA A 137 -6.56 8.44 -2.13
C ALA A 137 -7.44 9.22 -3.12
N GLN A 138 -7.03 9.28 -4.39
CA GLN A 138 -7.78 9.94 -5.46
C GLN A 138 -9.07 9.20 -5.80
N GLY A 139 -9.06 7.87 -5.76
CA GLY A 139 -10.26 7.04 -5.91
C GLY A 139 -11.28 7.24 -4.80
N SER A 140 -10.84 7.53 -3.57
CA SER A 140 -11.71 7.85 -2.43
C SER A 140 -12.22 9.30 -2.41
N SER A 141 -11.62 10.21 -3.19
CA SER A 141 -11.90 11.66 -3.15
C SER A 141 -13.10 12.09 -4.02
N VAL A 142 -13.77 11.14 -4.68
CA VAL A 142 -15.05 11.37 -5.35
C VAL A 142 -16.16 11.07 -4.35
N GLN A 143 -16.35 11.96 -3.37
CA GLN A 143 -17.39 11.85 -2.35
C GLN A 143 -18.12 13.18 -2.18
#